data_AF-A0A9D2MXP5-F1
#
_entry.id   AF-A0A9D2MXP5-F1
#
_cell.length_a   1.000
_cell.length_b   1.000
_cell.length_c   1.000
_cell.angle_alpha   90.00
_cell.angle_beta   90.00
_cell.angle_gamma   90.00
#
_symmetry.space_group_name_H-M   'P 1'
#
loop_
_entity.id
_entity.type
_entity.pdbx_description
1 polymer ?
#
loop_
_entity_poly.entity_id
_entity_poly.type
_entity_poly.pdbx_seq_one_letter_code
_entity_poly.pdbx_strand_id
1 'polypeptide(L)'
;MPGDLDMNKLQEEAARRAREMQARARIPPPRKPAREAPRPEQPAPPPPAPSPAPSQEESPLGVFFQDKERTVILALLLLLSGEEKNNELLFALFFLLL
;
A
#
# COMPACT_ATOMS: atom_id res chain seq x y z
N MET A 1 -4.19 -27.31 12.02
CA MET A 1 -4.62 -26.10 11.30
C MET A 1 -4.36 -26.31 9.82
N PRO A 2 -5.38 -26.67 9.01
CA PRO A 2 -5.21 -26.97 7.57
C PRO A 2 -5.12 -25.72 6.66
N GLY A 3 -5.38 -24.50 7.16
CA GLY A 3 -5.43 -23.29 6.32
C GLY A 3 -4.09 -22.74 5.83
N ASP A 4 -2.98 -22.97 6.54
CA ASP A 4 -1.68 -22.42 6.15
C ASP A 4 -1.13 -23.05 4.86
N LEU A 5 -1.42 -24.33 4.63
CA LEU A 5 -1.01 -25.06 3.44
C LEU A 5 -1.75 -24.54 2.18
N ASP A 6 -3.01 -24.15 2.33
CA ASP A 6 -3.84 -23.61 1.24
C ASP A 6 -3.46 -22.17 0.91
N MET A 7 -3.14 -21.33 1.91
CA MET A 7 -2.61 -19.98 1.69
C MET A 7 -1.29 -19.99 0.92
N ASN A 8 -0.38 -20.91 1.23
CA ASN A 8 0.90 -21.04 0.52
C ASN A 8 0.69 -21.40 -0.97
N LYS A 9 -0.23 -22.33 -1.27
CA LYS A 9 -0.57 -22.68 -2.67
C LYS A 9 -1.18 -21.51 -3.42
N LEU A 10 -2.07 -20.76 -2.78
CA LEU A 10 -2.71 -19.59 -3.39
C LEU A 10 -1.69 -18.47 -3.68
N GLN A 11 -0.74 -18.25 -2.76
CA GLN A 11 0.35 -17.30 -2.98
C GLN A 11 1.26 -17.72 -4.14
N GLU A 12 1.57 -19.01 -4.24
CA GLU A 12 2.40 -19.54 -5.33
C GLU A 12 1.72 -19.36 -6.70
N GLU A 13 0.41 -19.61 -6.78
CA GLU A 13 -0.38 -19.40 -7.99
C GLU A 13 -0.47 -17.92 -8.38
N ALA A 14 -0.68 -17.03 -7.40
CA ALA A 14 -0.70 -15.59 -7.60
C ALA A 14 0.64 -15.07 -8.13
N ALA A 15 1.75 -15.50 -7.53
CA ALA A 15 3.10 -15.11 -7.94
C ALA A 15 3.41 -15.58 -9.38
N ARG A 16 3.03 -16.81 -9.73
CA ARG A 16 3.18 -17.35 -11.09
C ARG A 16 2.39 -16.51 -12.10
N ARG A 17 1.13 -16.21 -11.80
CA ARG A 17 0.23 -15.44 -12.68
C ARG A 17 0.70 -13.99 -12.87
N ALA A 18 1.20 -13.36 -11.80
CA ALA A 18 1.77 -12.01 -11.86
C ALA A 18 3.00 -11.96 -12.78
N ARG A 19 3.89 -12.96 -12.71
CA ARG A 19 5.07 -13.06 -13.59
C ARG A 19 4.68 -13.28 -15.05
N GLU A 20 3.67 -14.10 -15.31
CA GLU A 20 3.14 -14.31 -16.67
C GLU A 20 2.57 -13.01 -17.25
N MET A 21 1.79 -12.28 -16.45
CA MET A 21 1.26 -10.97 -16.85
C MET A 21 2.39 -9.96 -17.09
N GLN A 22 3.42 -9.92 -16.23
CA GLN A 22 4.57 -9.05 -16.42
C GLN A 22 5.37 -9.41 -17.68
N ALA A 23 5.57 -10.71 -17.97
CA ALA A 23 6.26 -11.16 -19.17
C ALA A 23 5.48 -10.77 -20.43
N ARG A 24 4.15 -10.84 -20.40
CA ARG A 24 3.27 -10.46 -21.51
C ARG A 24 3.10 -8.94 -21.67
N ALA A 25 3.17 -8.19 -20.57
CA ALA A 25 3.09 -6.73 -20.54
C ALA A 25 4.44 -6.04 -20.74
N ARG A 26 5.55 -6.79 -20.75
CA ARG A 26 6.88 -6.29 -21.11
C ARG A 26 6.93 -6.09 -22.63
N ILE A 27 6.22 -5.05 -23.05
CA ILE A 27 6.25 -4.46 -24.38
C ILE A 27 7.72 -4.18 -24.68
N PRO A 28 8.32 -4.79 -25.72
CA PRO A 28 9.65 -4.39 -26.14
C PRO A 28 9.60 -2.89 -26.45
N PRO A 29 10.58 -2.08 -26.01
CA PRO A 29 10.61 -0.67 -26.37
C PRO A 29 10.52 -0.59 -27.90
N PRO A 30 9.67 0.29 -28.46
CA PRO A 30 9.54 0.40 -29.90
C PRO A 30 10.92 0.72 -30.46
N ARG A 31 11.50 -0.23 -31.21
CA ARG A 31 12.63 0.05 -32.09
C ARG A 31 12.15 1.12 -33.04
N LYS A 32 12.68 2.34 -32.91
CA LYS A 32 12.44 3.43 -33.85
C LYS A 32 12.88 2.95 -35.26
N PRO A 33 12.00 2.85 -36.26
CA PRO A 33 12.44 2.76 -37.64
C PRO A 33 12.79 4.17 -38.12
N ALA A 34 13.89 4.29 -38.85
CA ALA A 34 14.27 5.52 -39.53
C ALA A 34 13.16 5.95 -40.51
N ARG A 35 12.81 7.23 -40.40
CA ARG A 35 12.22 8.16 -41.36
C ARG A 35 12.08 7.69 -42.81
N GLU A 36 10.84 7.64 -43.30
CA GLU A 36 10.48 7.87 -44.72
C GLU A 36 9.01 8.35 -44.86
N ALA A 37 8.85 9.59 -45.35
CA ALA A 37 7.70 10.24 -46.03
C ALA A 37 6.25 10.25 -45.43
N PRO A 38 5.42 11.28 -45.75
CA PRO A 38 4.31 11.73 -44.90
C PRO A 38 2.97 10.99 -45.15
N ARG A 39 2.30 10.60 -44.06
CA ARG A 39 0.88 10.17 -44.06
C ARG A 39 0.02 11.20 -43.31
N PRO A 40 -1.25 11.39 -43.70
CA PRO A 40 -2.13 12.41 -43.12
C PRO A 40 -2.26 12.21 -41.60
N GLU A 41 -2.16 13.31 -40.85
CA GLU A 41 -2.30 13.33 -39.40
C GLU A 41 -3.68 12.81 -38.98
N GLN A 42 -3.71 11.59 -38.47
CA GLN A 42 -4.77 11.17 -37.56
C GLN A 42 -4.37 11.68 -36.18
N PRO A 43 -5.18 12.51 -35.49
CA PRO A 43 -4.83 13.00 -34.17
C PRO A 43 -4.58 11.81 -33.25
N ALA A 44 -3.34 11.67 -32.78
CA ALA A 44 -3.04 10.71 -31.74
C ALA A 44 -3.95 11.04 -30.54
N PRO A 45 -4.64 10.05 -29.94
CA PRO A 45 -5.33 10.29 -28.68
C PRO A 45 -4.30 10.84 -27.69
N PRO A 46 -4.67 11.85 -26.87
CA PRO A 46 -3.75 12.39 -25.89
C PRO A 46 -3.23 11.23 -25.02
N PRO A 47 -1.94 11.26 -24.63
CA PRO A 47 -1.41 10.25 -23.72
C PRO A 47 -2.36 10.19 -22.50
N PRO A 48 -2.72 8.99 -22.02
CA PRO A 48 -3.48 8.89 -20.79
C PRO A 48 -2.71 9.70 -19.75
N ALA A 49 -3.37 10.73 -19.20
CA ALA A 49 -2.80 11.51 -18.11
C ALA A 49 -2.24 10.51 -17.08
N PRO A 50 -1.05 10.76 -16.50
CA PRO A 50 -0.55 9.89 -15.44
C PRO A 50 -1.69 9.76 -14.44
N SER A 51 -2.22 8.54 -14.32
CA SER A 51 -3.21 8.21 -13.31
C SER A 51 -2.61 8.75 -12.02
N PRO A 52 -3.31 9.60 -11.25
CA PRO A 52 -2.78 10.08 -10.00
C PRO A 52 -2.33 8.82 -9.26
N ALA A 53 -1.03 8.75 -8.94
CA ALA A 53 -0.51 7.71 -8.07
C ALA A 53 -1.52 7.62 -6.93
N PRO A 54 -1.97 6.41 -6.54
CA PRO A 54 -2.99 6.30 -5.50
C PRO A 54 -2.49 7.16 -4.36
N SER A 55 -3.17 8.29 -4.15
CA SER A 55 -2.92 9.15 -3.01
C SER A 55 -2.91 8.18 -1.88
N GLN A 56 -1.78 8.04 -1.18
CA GLN A 56 -1.67 7.11 -0.06
C GLN A 56 -2.91 7.37 0.76
N GLU A 57 -3.89 6.46 0.65
CA GLU A 57 -5.18 6.63 1.30
C GLU A 57 -4.74 6.68 2.75
N GLU A 58 -4.84 7.87 3.35
CA GLU A 58 -4.41 8.14 4.71
C GLU A 58 -5.18 7.13 5.54
N SER A 59 -4.54 6.00 5.74
CA SER A 59 -5.21 4.85 6.29
C SER A 59 -5.56 5.34 7.68
N PRO A 60 -6.81 5.25 8.14
CA PRO A 60 -7.23 5.89 9.37
C PRO A 60 -6.30 5.52 10.53
N LEU A 61 -5.81 4.27 10.54
CA LEU A 61 -4.72 3.75 11.35
C LEU A 61 -3.39 4.53 11.24
N GLY A 62 -2.94 4.88 10.03
CA GLY A 62 -1.73 5.67 9.78
C GLY A 62 -1.81 7.10 10.34
N VAL A 63 -3.01 7.70 10.39
CA VAL A 63 -3.21 9.01 11.04
C VAL A 63 -2.98 8.91 12.56
N PHE A 64 -3.41 7.81 13.20
CA PHE A 64 -3.11 7.57 14.61
C PHE A 64 -1.60 7.33 14.86
N PHE A 65 -0.89 6.73 13.89
CA PHE A 65 0.56 6.49 13.97
C PHE A 65 1.43 7.68 13.53
N GLN A 66 0.84 8.74 13.01
CA GLN A 66 1.57 9.92 12.52
C GLN A 66 2.15 10.75 13.67
N ASP A 67 1.42 10.80 14.78
CA ASP A 67 1.87 11.42 16.02
C ASP A 67 2.62 10.40 16.87
N LYS A 68 3.95 10.54 16.94
CA LYS A 68 4.83 9.64 17.69
C LYS A 68 4.51 9.64 19.19
N GLU A 69 4.09 10.77 19.75
CA GLU A 69 3.81 10.89 21.18
C GLU A 69 2.50 10.18 21.51
N ARG A 70 1.44 10.44 20.74
CA ARG A 70 0.15 9.72 20.88
C ARG A 70 0.31 8.23 20.63
N THR A 71 1.10 7.84 19.64
CA THR A 71 1.42 6.42 19.36
C THR A 71 2.05 5.74 20.56
N VAL A 72 3.03 6.39 21.20
CA VAL A 72 3.69 5.85 22.39
C VAL A 72 2.71 5.75 23.55
N ILE A 73 1.88 6.77 23.78
CA ILE A 73 0.85 6.73 24.83
C ILE A 73 -0.14 5.58 24.60
N LEU A 74 -0.59 5.35 23.35
CA LEU A 74 -1.47 4.23 23.00
C LEU A 74 -0.79 2.87 23.20
N ALA A 75 0.49 2.74 22.84
CA ALA A 75 1.26 1.52 23.09
C ALA A 75 1.41 1.23 24.58
N LEU A 76 1.64 2.27 25.40
CA LEU A 76 1.69 2.16 26.85
C LEU A 76 0.32 1.78 27.44
N LEU A 77 -0.77 2.40 27.00
CA LEU A 77 -2.13 2.03 27.42
C LEU A 77 -2.41 0.55 27.10
N LEU A 78 -2.05 0.08 25.90
CA LEU A 78 -2.23 -1.32 25.51
C LEU A 78 -1.39 -2.27 26.38
N LEU A 79 -0.13 -1.91 26.65
CA LEU A 79 0.78 -2.70 27.48
C LEU A 79 0.31 -2.79 28.93
N LEU A 80 -0.18 -1.67 29.48
CA LEU A 80 -0.62 -1.59 30.87
C LEU A 80 -2.08 -2.02 31.08
N SER A 81 -2.89 -2.15 30.02
CA SER A 81 -4.32 -2.53 30.13
C SER A 81 -4.56 -3.89 30.79
N GLY A 82 -3.56 -4.77 30.84
CA GLY A 82 -3.65 -6.07 31.52
C GLY A 82 -3.34 -6.03 33.01
N GLU A 83 -2.87 -4.90 33.55
CA GLU A 83 -2.46 -4.77 34.94
C GLU A 83 -3.41 -3.86 35.74
N GLU A 84 -4.19 -4.44 36.65
CA GLU A 84 -5.15 -3.70 37.48
C GLU A 84 -4.51 -2.74 38.49
N LYS A 85 -3.19 -2.83 38.71
CA LYS A 85 -2.49 -2.02 39.73
C LYS A 85 -2.18 -0.59 39.26
N ASN A 86 -2.26 -0.32 37.95
CA ASN A 86 -1.79 0.94 37.37
C ASN A 86 -2.92 1.84 36.87
N ASN A 87 -4.12 1.73 37.46
CA ASN A 87 -5.30 2.49 37.02
C ASN A 87 -5.07 4.00 37.02
N GLU A 88 -4.38 4.55 38.02
CA GLU A 88 -4.07 5.98 38.12
C GLU A 88 -3.16 6.45 36.97
N LEU A 89 -2.17 5.62 36.61
CA LEU A 89 -1.32 5.86 35.45
C LEU A 89 -2.09 5.72 34.14
N LEU A 90 -2.97 4.72 34.01
CA LEU A 90 -3.86 4.59 32.84
C LEU A 90 -4.71 5.85 32.67
N PHE A 91 -5.32 6.36 33.74
CA PHE A 91 -6.09 7.61 33.69
C PHE A 91 -5.24 8.83 33.31
N ALA A 92 -4.01 8.95 33.82
CA ALA A 92 -3.09 10.02 33.43
C ALA A 92 -2.73 9.94 31.94
N LEU A 93 -2.48 8.74 31.42
CA LEU A 93 -2.21 8.52 30.00
C LEU A 93 -3.44 8.83 29.12
N PHE A 94 -4.65 8.48 29.57
CA PHE A 94 -5.89 8.89 28.90
C PHE A 94 -6.09 10.40 28.92
N PHE A 95 -5.76 11.07 30.02
CA PHE A 95 -5.86 12.53 30.14
C PHE A 95 -4.92 13.26 29.18
N LEU A 96 -3.73 12.71 28.92
CA LEU A 96 -2.80 13.27 27.93
C LEU A 96 -3.28 13.14 26.47
N LEU A 97 -4.27 12.27 26.20
CA LEU A 97 -4.87 12.11 24.87
C LEU A 97 -6.04 13.06 24.59
N LEU A 98 -6.61 13.67 25.65
CA LEU A 98 -7.68 14.67 25.58
C LEU A 98 -7.15 16.04 25.16
#